data_AF-A0A816E9A2-F1
#
_entry.id   AF-A0A816E9A2-F1
#
_cell.length_a   1.000
_cell.length_b   1.000
_cell.length_c   1.000
_cell.angle_alpha   90.00
_cell.angle_beta   90.00
_cell.angle_gamma   90.00
#
_symmetry.space_group_name_H-M   'P 1'
#
loop_
_entity.id
_entity.type
_entity.pdbx_description
1 polymer ?
#
loop_
_entity_poly.entity_id
_entity_poly.type
_entity_poly.pdbx_seq_one_letter_code
_entity_poly.pdbx_strand_id
1 'polypeptide(L)'
;MDPPINQEQPAERHWPPYINWLRVQVQEWNVRVAQLTAEANEIYARADAPGATLEAQEDAADAAEALADAKEARADTSGALADAIEAWLNEEEAWGDESEVDPVAWLGG
;
A
#
# COMPACT_ATOMS: atom_id res chain seq x y z
N MET A 1 -44.13 10.82 17.27
CA MET A 1 -42.90 10.23 17.81
C MET A 1 -42.18 9.64 16.62
N ASP A 2 -41.28 10.40 16.02
CA ASP A 2 -40.37 9.91 15.01
C ASP A 2 -39.43 8.88 15.65
N PRO A 3 -39.17 7.73 15.02
CA PRO A 3 -38.18 6.79 15.53
C PRO A 3 -36.81 7.50 15.57
N PRO A 4 -35.93 7.17 16.53
CA PRO A 4 -34.57 7.65 16.48
C PRO A 4 -34.00 7.16 15.15
N ILE A 5 -33.58 8.11 14.30
CA ILE A 5 -32.72 7.82 13.16
C ILE A 5 -31.53 7.11 13.78
N ASN A 6 -31.50 5.79 13.63
CA ASN A 6 -30.33 5.00 13.93
C ASN A 6 -29.30 5.59 12.97
N GLN A 7 -28.45 6.48 13.47
CA GLN A 7 -27.28 6.90 12.75
C GLN A 7 -26.48 5.62 12.66
N GLU A 8 -26.70 4.87 11.58
CA GLU A 8 -25.77 3.90 11.04
C GLU A 8 -24.47 4.70 10.91
N GLN A 9 -23.71 4.73 12.00
CA GLN A 9 -22.35 5.20 11.99
C GLN A 9 -21.76 4.40 10.84
N PRO A 10 -21.24 5.05 9.77
CA PRO A 10 -20.69 4.32 8.65
C PRO A 10 -19.69 3.39 9.28
N ALA A 11 -19.94 2.07 9.19
CA ALA A 11 -19.15 1.06 9.86
C ALA A 11 -17.70 1.47 9.68
N GLU A 12 -17.04 1.87 10.78
CA GLU A 12 -15.65 2.32 10.70
C GLU A 12 -14.95 1.21 9.95
N ARG A 13 -14.54 1.48 8.70
CA ARG A 13 -14.04 0.44 7.79
C ARG A 13 -12.72 -0.01 8.37
N HIS A 14 -12.82 -0.94 9.30
CA HIS A 14 -11.74 -1.38 10.14
C HIS A 14 -10.99 -2.40 9.31
N TRP A 15 -10.03 -1.89 8.54
CA TRP A 15 -9.14 -2.70 7.75
C TRP A 15 -8.52 -3.78 8.63
N PRO A 16 -8.43 -5.03 8.14
CA PRO A 16 -7.68 -6.09 8.79
C PRO A 16 -6.29 -5.63 9.26
N PRO A 17 -5.81 -6.11 10.42
CA PRO A 17 -4.49 -5.74 10.94
C PRO A 17 -3.35 -5.92 9.92
N TYR A 18 -3.45 -6.93 9.05
CA TYR A 18 -2.46 -7.18 7.98
C TYR A 18 -2.43 -6.06 6.92
N ILE A 19 -3.59 -5.53 6.52
CA ILE A 19 -3.67 -4.40 5.57
C ILE A 19 -3.10 -3.15 6.21
N ASN A 20 -3.38 -2.90 7.49
CA ASN A 20 -2.76 -1.79 8.21
C ASN A 20 -1.23 -1.94 8.30
N TRP A 21 -0.72 -3.15 8.54
CA TRP A 21 0.72 -3.43 8.54
C TRP A 21 1.35 -3.14 7.17
N LEU A 22 0.77 -3.64 6.07
CA LEU A 22 1.24 -3.35 4.71
C LEU A 22 1.22 -1.86 4.39
N ARG A 23 0.18 -1.13 4.81
CA ARG A 23 0.14 0.34 4.64
C ARG A 23 1.29 1.04 5.34
N VAL A 24 1.64 0.63 6.57
CA VAL A 24 2.80 1.18 7.29
C VAL A 24 4.09 0.86 6.54
N GLN A 25 4.27 -0.37 6.08
CA GLN A 25 5.44 -0.77 5.29
C GLN A 25 5.60 0.05 4.02
N VAL A 26 4.52 0.30 3.26
CA VAL A 26 4.56 1.18 2.08
C VAL A 26 5.02 2.60 2.44
N GLN A 27 4.59 3.13 3.59
CA GLN A 27 5.03 4.46 4.04
C GLN A 27 6.51 4.47 4.44
N GLU A 28 6.99 3.43 5.12
CA GLU A 28 8.42 3.29 5.44
C GLU A 28 9.26 3.22 4.16
N TRP A 29 8.81 2.46 3.15
CA TRP A 29 9.46 2.41 1.85
C TRP A 29 9.43 3.75 1.12
N ASN A 30 8.34 4.52 1.20
CA ASN A 30 8.29 5.88 0.63
C ASN A 30 9.39 6.77 1.23
N VAL A 31 9.54 6.76 2.55
CA VAL A 31 10.55 7.56 3.25
C VAL A 31 11.96 7.10 2.85
N ARG A 32 12.19 5.79 2.80
CA ARG A 32 13.51 5.24 2.43
C ARG A 32 13.89 5.56 0.98
N VAL A 33 12.96 5.43 0.04
CA VAL A 33 13.18 5.81 -1.37
C VAL A 33 13.48 7.31 -1.47
N ALA A 34 12.80 8.16 -0.70
CA ALA A 34 13.06 9.59 -0.69
C ALA A 34 14.47 9.93 -0.15
N GLN A 35 14.90 9.26 0.92
CA GLN A 35 16.25 9.41 1.47
C GLN A 35 17.32 8.98 0.47
N LEU A 36 17.20 7.77 -0.10
CA LEU A 36 18.13 7.28 -1.12
C LEU A 36 18.15 8.17 -2.37
N THR A 37 17.02 8.76 -2.74
CA THR A 37 16.97 9.72 -3.85
C THR A 37 17.77 10.98 -3.51
N ALA A 38 17.68 11.50 -2.28
CA ALA A 38 18.45 12.65 -1.85
C ALA A 38 19.96 12.34 -1.82
N GLU A 39 20.34 11.21 -1.23
CA GLU A 39 21.73 10.74 -1.18
C GLU A 39 22.31 10.54 -2.59
N ALA A 40 21.56 9.85 -3.48
CA ALA A 40 21.98 9.66 -4.86
C ALA A 40 22.18 11.00 -5.59
N ASN A 41 21.31 11.99 -5.39
CA ASN A 41 21.46 13.30 -6.00
C ASN A 41 22.75 14.02 -5.55
N GLU A 42 23.13 13.89 -4.28
CA GLU A 42 24.38 14.45 -3.77
C GLU A 42 25.60 13.77 -4.39
N ILE A 43 25.56 12.44 -4.51
CA ILE A 43 26.63 11.64 -5.14
C ILE A 43 26.75 11.99 -6.63
N TYR A 44 25.63 12.07 -7.36
CA TYR A 44 25.63 12.48 -8.76
C TYR A 44 26.19 13.90 -8.94
N ALA A 45 25.82 14.84 -8.08
CA ALA A 45 26.36 16.21 -8.13
C ALA A 45 27.87 16.24 -7.94
N ARG A 46 28.42 15.36 -7.09
CA ARG A 46 29.86 15.20 -6.91
C ARG A 46 30.52 14.55 -8.12
N ALA A 47 29.88 13.56 -8.73
CA ALA A 47 30.37 12.87 -9.93
C ALA A 47 30.37 13.76 -11.18
N ASP A 48 29.42 14.69 -11.30
CA ASP A 48 29.34 15.65 -12.42
C ASP A 48 30.31 16.84 -12.28
N ALA A 49 30.88 17.05 -11.09
CA ALA A 49 31.77 18.18 -10.84
C ALA A 49 33.06 18.10 -11.71
N PRO A 50 33.57 19.24 -12.21
CA PRO A 50 34.80 19.25 -12.99
C PRO A 50 35.98 18.76 -12.15
N GLY A 51 36.62 17.67 -12.60
CA GLY A 51 37.69 17.00 -11.86
C GLY A 51 37.23 15.82 -11.00
N ALA A 52 35.98 15.37 -11.14
CA ALA A 52 35.50 14.14 -10.51
C ALA A 52 36.38 12.94 -10.86
N THR A 53 36.59 12.07 -9.87
CA THR A 53 37.38 10.85 -10.00
C THR A 53 36.55 9.70 -10.56
N LEU A 54 37.21 8.64 -11.01
CA LEU A 54 36.56 7.40 -11.42
C LEU A 54 35.79 6.75 -10.25
N GLU A 55 36.34 6.84 -9.04
CA GLU A 55 35.70 6.40 -7.79
C GLU A 55 34.37 7.14 -7.53
N ALA A 56 34.28 8.44 -7.81
CA ALA A 56 33.03 9.19 -7.65
C ALA A 56 31.95 8.75 -8.67
N GLN A 57 32.35 8.23 -9.83
CA GLN A 57 31.43 7.67 -10.83
C GLN A 57 30.97 6.26 -10.45
N GLU A 58 31.85 5.46 -9.81
CA GLU A 58 31.49 4.15 -9.25
C GLU A 58 30.50 4.33 -8.08
N ASP A 59 30.76 5.25 -7.14
CA ASP A 59 29.83 5.60 -6.06
C ASP A 59 28.44 5.98 -6.60
N ALA A 60 28.40 6.71 -7.72
CA ALA A 60 27.16 7.11 -8.36
C ALA A 60 26.39 5.94 -8.96
N ALA A 61 27.09 4.95 -9.53
CA ALA A 61 26.48 3.73 -10.04
C ALA A 61 25.90 2.87 -8.90
N ASP A 62 26.63 2.71 -7.80
CA ASP A 62 26.17 1.97 -6.62
C ASP A 62 24.94 2.64 -5.99
N ALA A 63 24.92 3.97 -5.92
CA ALA A 63 23.75 4.73 -5.45
C ALA A 63 22.53 4.54 -6.36
N ALA A 64 22.74 4.40 -7.68
CA ALA A 64 21.69 4.10 -8.65
C ALA A 64 21.06 2.73 -8.38
N GLU A 65 21.89 1.71 -8.15
CA GLU A 65 21.47 0.34 -7.87
C GLU A 65 20.68 0.27 -6.56
N ALA A 66 21.20 0.85 -5.48
CA ALA A 66 20.51 0.90 -4.18
C ALA A 66 19.14 1.59 -4.27
N LEU A 67 19.02 2.65 -5.07
CA LEU A 67 17.74 3.33 -5.32
C LEU A 67 16.77 2.47 -6.13
N ALA A 68 17.26 1.69 -7.10
CA ALA A 68 16.45 0.78 -7.88
C ALA A 68 15.86 -0.34 -6.99
N ASP A 69 16.69 -0.98 -6.17
CA ASP A 69 16.28 -2.03 -5.24
C ASP A 69 15.20 -1.54 -4.26
N ALA A 70 15.38 -0.33 -3.70
CA ALA A 70 14.39 0.24 -2.79
C ALA A 70 13.04 0.54 -3.47
N LYS A 71 13.07 0.92 -4.75
CA LYS A 71 11.84 1.14 -5.54
C LYS A 71 11.14 -0.18 -5.86
N GLU A 72 11.89 -1.25 -6.14
CA GLU A 72 11.34 -2.59 -6.35
C GLU A 72 10.65 -3.11 -5.08
N ALA A 73 11.33 -3.07 -3.92
CA ALA A 73 10.74 -3.50 -2.65
C ALA A 73 9.46 -2.71 -2.28
N ARG A 74 9.41 -1.42 -2.61
CA ARG A 74 8.22 -0.58 -2.46
C ARG A 74 7.08 -1.06 -3.36
N ALA A 75 7.38 -1.40 -4.62
CA ALA A 75 6.41 -1.86 -5.60
C ALA A 75 5.81 -3.20 -5.16
N ASP A 76 6.64 -4.14 -4.71
CA ASP A 76 6.19 -5.44 -4.20
C ASP A 76 5.26 -5.28 -2.99
N THR A 77 5.63 -4.43 -2.03
CA THR A 77 4.80 -4.18 -0.85
C THR A 77 3.46 -3.53 -1.22
N SER A 78 3.48 -2.65 -2.22
CA SER A 78 2.28 -1.98 -2.73
C SER A 78 1.37 -2.96 -3.51
N GLY A 79 1.97 -3.91 -4.24
CA GLY A 79 1.26 -5.03 -4.87
C GLY A 79 0.57 -5.90 -3.84
N ALA A 80 1.31 -6.35 -2.82
CA ALA A 80 0.75 -7.13 -1.72
C ALA A 80 -0.40 -6.40 -0.99
N LEU A 81 -0.31 -5.07 -0.87
CA LEU A 81 -1.40 -4.25 -0.32
C LEU A 81 -2.64 -4.26 -1.21
N ALA A 82 -2.48 -4.13 -2.53
CA ALA A 82 -3.58 -4.19 -3.47
C ALA A 82 -4.26 -5.57 -3.43
N ASP A 83 -3.48 -6.64 -3.48
CA ASP A 83 -3.98 -8.03 -3.40
C ASP A 83 -4.72 -8.27 -2.08
N ALA A 84 -4.20 -7.78 -0.95
CA ALA A 84 -4.85 -7.92 0.35
C ALA A 84 -6.17 -7.15 0.43
N ILE A 85 -6.23 -5.95 -0.17
CA ILE A 85 -7.47 -5.16 -0.24
C ILE A 85 -8.51 -5.88 -1.10
N GLU A 86 -8.11 -6.41 -2.26
CA GLU A 86 -9.00 -7.15 -3.16
C GLU A 86 -9.56 -8.41 -2.48
N ALA A 87 -8.71 -9.20 -1.82
CA ALA A 87 -9.12 -10.37 -1.08
C ALA A 87 -10.14 -10.02 0.03
N TRP A 88 -9.89 -8.95 0.78
CA TRP A 88 -10.79 -8.50 1.85
C TRP A 88 -12.15 -8.01 1.31
N LEU A 89 -12.17 -7.30 0.18
CA LEU A 89 -13.41 -6.85 -0.45
C LEU A 89 -14.23 -8.03 -1.00
N ASN A 90 -13.57 -9.03 -1.59
CA ASN A 90 -14.22 -10.24 -2.09
C ASN A 90 -14.81 -11.08 -0.93
N GLU A 91 -14.12 -11.12 0.22
CA GLU A 91 -14.68 -11.72 1.43
C GLU A 91 -15.92 -10.97 1.92
N GLU A 92 -15.91 -9.63 2.02
CA GLU A 92 -17.10 -8.85 2.41
C GLU A 92 -18.30 -9.10 1.49
N GLU A 93 -18.07 -9.22 0.18
CA GLU A 93 -19.12 -9.50 -0.81
C GLU A 93 -19.75 -10.89 -0.57
N ALA A 94 -18.95 -11.89 -0.22
CA ALA A 94 -19.44 -13.24 0.08
C ALA A 94 -20.38 -13.29 1.30
N TRP A 95 -20.23 -12.38 2.28
CA TRP A 95 -21.15 -12.28 3.43
C TRP A 95 -22.44 -11.49 3.11
N GLY A 96 -22.48 -10.76 1.99
CA GLY A 96 -23.63 -9.94 1.59
C GLY A 96 -24.69 -10.69 0.77
N ASP A 97 -24.31 -11.77 0.08
CA ASP A 97 -25.18 -12.49 -0.87
C ASP A 97 -26.11 -13.53 -0.19
N GLU A 98 -25.79 -13.98 1.03
CA GLU A 98 -26.60 -14.98 1.76
C GLU A 98 -27.90 -14.44 2.37
N SER A 99 -28.21 -13.15 2.23
CA SER A 99 -29.40 -12.52 2.82
C SER A 99 -30.62 -12.42 1.88
N GLU A 100 -30.56 -13.01 0.67
CA GLU A 100 -31.74 -13.18 -0.20
C GLU A 100 -32.40 -14.56 0.03
N VAL A 101 -32.68 -14.89 1.29
CA VAL A 101 -33.56 -16.02 1.64
C VAL A 101 -34.96 -15.47 1.81
N ASP A 102 -35.80 -15.56 0.77
CA ASP A 102 -37.20 -15.13 0.81
C ASP A 102 -37.95 -15.89 1.91
N PRO A 103 -38.40 -15.23 3.00
CA PRO A 103 -39.05 -15.90 4.12
C PRO A 103 -40.49 -16.35 3.80
N VAL A 104 -41.01 -16.14 2.58
CA VAL A 104 -42.42 -16.38 2.23
C VAL A 104 -42.65 -17.74 1.53
N ALA A 105 -41.72 -18.69 1.65
CA ALA A 105 -41.92 -20.06 1.14
C ALA A 105 -42.72 -21.01 2.08
N TRP A 106 -43.30 -20.51 3.18
CA TRP A 106 -44.00 -21.34 4.19
C TRP A 106 -45.55 -21.25 4.21
N LEU A 107 -46.18 -20.66 3.18
CA LEU A 107 -47.65 -20.55 3.09
C LEU A 107 -48.26 -21.24 1.86
N GLY A 108 -47.78 -22.42 1.49
CA GLY A 108 -48.39 -23.21 0.42
C GLY A 108 -48.16 -24.71 0.56
N GLY A 109 -48.98 -25.37 1.38
CA GLY A 109 -49.04 -26.83 1.52
C GLY A 109 -50.17 -27.25 2.44
#